data_AF-A0A2V2FND7-F1
#
_entry.id   AF-A0A2V2FND7-F1
#
_cell.length_a   1.000
_cell.length_b   1.000
_cell.length_c   1.000
_cell.angle_alpha   90.00
_cell.angle_beta   90.00
_cell.angle_gamma   90.00
#
_symmetry.space_group_name_H-M   'P 1'
#
loop_
_entity.id
_entity.type
_entity.pdbx_description
1 polymer ?
#
loop_
_entity_poly.entity_id
_entity_poly.type
_entity_poly.pdbx_seq_one_letter_code
_entity_poly.pdbx_strand_id
1 'polypeptide(L)'
;MKVIDRIQKCERDLTTAELIDMVAKENRQVDLTFDAKQTDEDGYLSWDAENWTSVDGKRFIRSYSLGGRVLSEYSTYNKYDMKGYFLPEAAKEVYLN
;
A
#
# COMPACT_ATOMS: atom_id res chain seq x y z
N MET A 1 -9.93 3.61 9.67
CA MET A 1 -10.46 3.63 8.29
C MET A 1 -10.96 2.26 7.92
N LYS A 2 -11.89 2.18 6.96
CA LYS A 2 -12.44 0.91 6.50
C LYS A 2 -11.43 0.15 5.64
N VAL A 3 -11.09 -1.07 6.05
CA VAL A 3 -10.18 -1.98 5.36
C VAL A 3 -10.89 -3.30 5.10
N ILE A 4 -10.80 -3.80 3.86
CA ILE A 4 -11.40 -5.07 3.45
C ILE A 4 -10.35 -6.17 3.62
N ASP A 5 -10.48 -7.01 4.66
CA ASP A 5 -9.61 -8.17 4.84
C ASP A 5 -10.11 -9.33 3.97
N ARG A 6 -9.36 -9.61 2.90
CA ARG A 6 -9.74 -10.65 1.93
C ARG A 6 -9.47 -12.06 2.45
N ILE A 7 -8.52 -12.23 3.37
CA ILE A 7 -8.25 -13.53 4.01
C ILE A 7 -9.38 -13.86 4.98
N GLN A 8 -9.70 -12.93 5.88
CA GLN A 8 -10.72 -13.15 6.91
C GLN A 8 -12.15 -12.93 6.40
N LYS A 9 -12.30 -12.40 5.17
CA LYS A 9 -13.58 -12.09 4.51
C LYS A 9 -14.44 -11.17 5.36
N CYS A 10 -13.82 -10.18 6.01
CA CYS A 10 -14.48 -9.24 6.90
C CYS A 10 -13.99 -7.81 6.64
N GLU A 11 -14.79 -6.85 7.11
CA GLU A 11 -14.41 -5.45 7.13
C GLU A 11 -13.82 -5.12 8.51
N ARG A 12 -12.69 -4.41 8.53
CA ARG A 12 -12.00 -3.99 9.74
C ARG A 12 -11.88 -2.48 9.75
N ASP A 13 -11.98 -1.89 10.93
CA ASP A 13 -11.56 -0.51 11.15
C ASP A 13 -10.14 -0.52 11.68
N LEU A 14 -9.18 -0.05 10.87
CA LEU A 14 -7.76 -0.01 11.22
C LEU A 14 -7.20 1.39 11.01
N THR A 15 -6.20 1.73 11.80
CA THR A 15 -5.39 2.93 11.62
C THR A 15 -4.22 2.67 10.68
N THR A 16 -3.63 3.74 10.13
CA THR A 16 -2.41 3.66 9.31
C THR A 16 -1.27 2.97 10.06
N ALA A 17 -1.13 3.21 11.37
CA ALA A 17 -0.12 2.56 12.19
C ALA A 17 -0.35 1.05 12.32
N GLU A 18 -1.59 0.62 12.51
CA GLU A 18 -1.93 -0.81 12.56
C GLU A 18 -1.70 -1.50 11.20
N LEU A 19 -1.99 -0.83 10.09
CA LEU A 19 -1.67 -1.35 8.75
C LEU A 19 -0.16 -1.53 8.54
N ILE A 20 0.65 -0.56 8.97
CA ILE A 20 2.12 -0.70 8.93
C ILE A 20 2.57 -1.89 9.78
N ASP A 21 1.99 -2.07 10.96
CA ASP A 21 2.29 -3.21 11.84
C ASP A 21 1.88 -4.55 11.20
N MET A 22 0.74 -4.63 10.52
CA MET A 22 0.29 -5.82 9.78
C MET A 22 1.29 -6.19 8.69
N VAL A 23 1.77 -5.21 7.92
CA VAL A 23 2.76 -5.43 6.88
C VAL A 23 4.12 -5.83 7.48
N ALA A 24 4.55 -5.16 8.55
CA ALA A 24 5.88 -5.36 9.12
C ALA A 24 6.00 -6.64 9.96
N LYS A 25 5.02 -6.94 10.81
CA LYS A 25 5.08 -7.98 11.84
C LYS A 25 4.33 -9.24 11.43
N GLU A 26 3.19 -9.09 10.76
CA GLU A 26 2.34 -10.21 10.36
C GLU A 26 2.61 -10.67 8.92
N ASN A 27 3.53 -10.01 8.21
CA ASN A 27 3.86 -10.29 6.81
C ASN A 27 2.62 -10.31 5.90
N ARG A 28 1.63 -9.47 6.23
CA ARG A 28 0.44 -9.23 5.42
C ARG A 28 0.78 -8.26 4.28
N GLN A 29 0.00 -8.29 3.21
CA GLN A 29 0.11 -7.30 2.12
C GLN A 29 -1.05 -6.31 2.21
N VAL A 30 -0.76 -5.02 2.04
CA VAL A 30 -1.79 -3.98 1.95
C VAL A 30 -1.85 -3.45 0.52
N ASP A 31 -3.01 -3.54 -0.11
CA ASP A 31 -3.25 -2.93 -1.42
C ASP A 31 -4.05 -1.64 -1.25
N LEU A 32 -3.62 -0.60 -1.94
CA LEU A 32 -4.31 0.67 -2.07
C LEU A 32 -4.81 0.82 -3.50
N THR A 33 -6.04 1.26 -3.68
CA THR A 33 -6.59 1.60 -4.99
C THR A 33 -7.08 3.03 -4.98
N PHE A 34 -6.88 3.76 -6.08
CA PHE A 34 -7.19 5.19 -6.18
C PHE A 34 -8.26 5.43 -7.25
N ASP A 35 -9.13 6.42 -7.02
CA ASP A 35 -10.14 6.84 -8.01
C ASP A 35 -9.51 7.53 -9.23
N ALA A 36 -8.40 8.23 -9.01
CA ALA A 36 -7.65 8.93 -10.04
C ALA A 36 -6.21 8.40 -10.11
N LYS A 37 -5.64 8.44 -11.31
CA LYS A 37 -4.23 8.13 -11.53
C LYS A 37 -3.37 9.12 -10.77
N GLN A 38 -2.42 8.60 -10.02
CA GLN A 38 -1.31 9.33 -9.45
C GLN A 38 -0.17 9.36 -10.47
N THR A 39 0.66 10.39 -10.41
CA THR A 39 1.90 10.48 -11.17
C THR A 39 3.00 10.96 -10.23
N ASP A 40 4.21 10.44 -10.39
CA ASP A 40 5.38 10.92 -9.65
C ASP A 40 5.74 12.37 -10.02
N GLU A 41 6.60 13.00 -9.21
CA GLU A 41 6.97 14.41 -9.37
C GLU A 41 7.64 14.69 -10.73
N ASP A 42 8.36 13.71 -11.27
CA ASP A 42 9.09 13.83 -12.53
C ASP A 42 8.23 13.50 -13.77
N GLY A 43 7.01 12.97 -13.58
CA GLY A 43 6.09 12.66 -14.68
C GLY A 43 6.38 11.35 -15.43
N TYR A 44 7.26 10.50 -14.92
CA TYR A 44 7.68 9.25 -15.58
C TYR A 44 6.81 8.05 -15.22
N LEU A 45 6.24 8.04 -14.01
CA LEU A 45 5.51 6.91 -13.48
C LEU A 45 4.09 7.33 -13.11
N SER A 46 3.10 6.66 -13.69
CA SER A 46 1.69 6.82 -13.31
C SER A 46 1.09 5.51 -12.83
N TRP A 47 0.29 5.56 -11.78
CA TRP A 47 -0.34 4.38 -11.18
C TRP A 47 -1.75 4.71 -10.67
N ASP A 48 -2.61 3.70 -10.61
CA ASP A 48 -3.94 3.76 -9.98
C ASP A 48 -4.11 2.77 -8.82
N ALA A 49 -3.08 1.97 -8.54
CA ALA A 49 -3.02 1.13 -7.35
C ALA A 49 -1.57 0.92 -6.88
N GLU A 50 -1.43 0.64 -5.58
CA GLU A 50 -0.17 0.33 -4.92
C GLU A 50 -0.31 -0.97 -4.12
N ASN A 51 0.78 -1.75 -4.05
CA ASN A 51 0.89 -2.91 -3.18
C ASN A 51 2.06 -2.70 -2.22
N TRP A 52 1.78 -2.81 -0.93
CA TRP A 52 2.73 -2.61 0.15
C TRP A 52 3.04 -3.94 0.83
N THR A 53 4.30 -4.32 0.78
CA THR A 53 4.84 -5.54 1.40
C THR A 53 6.08 -5.21 2.23
N SER A 54 6.53 -6.17 3.03
CA SER A 54 7.73 -6.07 3.85
C SER A 54 8.67 -7.24 3.56
N VAL A 55 9.98 -6.99 3.60
CA VAL A 55 11.00 -8.03 3.39
C VAL A 55 11.38 -8.71 4.71
N ASP A 56 11.57 -7.92 5.76
CA ASP A 56 12.15 -8.35 7.04
C ASP A 56 11.57 -7.59 8.25
N GLY A 57 10.43 -6.92 8.06
CA GLY A 57 9.79 -6.06 9.04
C GLY A 57 10.43 -4.68 9.19
N LYS A 58 11.48 -4.37 8.42
CA LYS A 58 12.20 -3.09 8.47
C LYS A 58 12.22 -2.37 7.14
N ARG A 59 12.23 -3.13 6.04
CA ARG A 59 12.21 -2.64 4.66
C ARG A 59 10.86 -2.94 4.02
N PHE A 60 10.23 -1.89 3.51
CA PHE A 60 8.94 -1.94 2.83
C PHE A 60 9.14 -1.75 1.34
N ILE A 61 8.35 -2.45 0.55
CA ILE A 61 8.34 -2.34 -0.90
C ILE A 61 6.96 -1.81 -1.30
N ARG A 62 6.96 -0.75 -2.10
CA ARG A 62 5.79 -0.22 -2.80
C ARG A 62 5.90 -0.60 -4.27
N SER A 63 5.05 -1.52 -4.70
CA SER A 63 4.88 -1.86 -6.11
C SER A 63 3.71 -1.08 -6.68
N TYR A 64 3.77 -0.74 -7.96
CA TYR A 64 2.75 0.06 -8.63
C TYR A 64 1.96 -0.77 -9.63
N SER A 65 0.69 -0.43 -9.80
CA SER A 65 -0.14 -0.97 -10.86
C SER A 65 -0.87 0.16 -11.59
N LEU A 66 -1.09 -0.03 -12.89
CA LEU A 66 -1.86 0.88 -13.73
C LEU A 66 -2.84 0.08 -14.61
N GLY A 67 -4.14 0.36 -14.47
CA GLY A 67 -5.17 -0.29 -15.27
C GLY A 67 -5.19 -1.82 -15.11
N GLY A 68 -4.89 -2.32 -13.91
CA GLY A 68 -4.83 -3.75 -13.60
C GLY A 68 -3.54 -4.46 -14.04
N ARG A 69 -2.53 -3.74 -14.55
CA ARG A 69 -1.21 -4.29 -14.85
C ARG A 69 -0.21 -3.83 -13.81
N VAL A 70 0.51 -4.77 -13.22
CA VAL A 70 1.64 -4.48 -12.33
C VAL A 70 2.80 -3.93 -13.16
N LEU A 71 3.39 -2.83 -12.70
CA LEU A 71 4.52 -2.15 -13.35
C LEU A 71 5.86 -2.77 -12.91
N SER A 72 6.90 -2.56 -13.71
CA SER A 72 8.26 -3.02 -13.38
C SER A 72 8.92 -2.19 -12.29
N GLU A 73 8.52 -0.93 -12.18
CA GLU A 73 9.02 0.03 -11.22
C GLU A 73 8.48 -0.29 -9.82
N TYR A 74 9.30 -0.06 -8.82
CA TYR A 74 8.92 -0.15 -7.41
C TYR A 74 9.81 0.79 -6.60
N SER A 75 9.36 1.12 -5.40
CA SER A 75 10.12 1.93 -4.45
C SER A 75 10.30 1.20 -3.14
N THR A 76 11.38 1.51 -2.44
CA THR A 76 11.71 0.89 -1.15
C THR A 76 11.80 1.94 -0.07
N TYR A 77 11.25 1.61 1.10
CA TYR A 77 11.15 2.52 2.24
C TYR A 77 11.60 1.84 3.52
N ASN A 78 12.06 2.62 4.48
CA ASN A 78 12.29 2.17 5.84
C ASN A 78 11.12 2.62 6.76
N LYS A 79 11.09 2.11 7.99
CA LYS A 79 10.02 2.41 8.97
C LYS A 79 9.80 3.91 9.27
N TYR A 80 10.83 4.75 9.12
CA TYR A 80 10.73 6.19 9.36
C TYR A 80 10.10 6.92 8.17
N ASP A 81 10.27 6.39 6.96
CA ASP A 81 9.71 6.97 5.74
C ASP A 81 8.20 6.69 5.63
N MET A 82 7.73 5.57 6.19
CA MET A 82 6.34 5.12 6.07
C MET A 82 5.31 6.20 6.40
N LYS A 83 5.59 7.07 7.39
CA LYS A 83 4.67 8.14 7.79
C LYS A 83 4.43 9.18 6.67
N GLY A 84 5.39 9.37 5.77
CA GLY A 84 5.30 10.31 4.66
C GLY A 84 4.78 9.71 3.36
N TYR A 85 5.05 8.43 3.11
CA TYR A 85 4.78 7.80 1.81
C TYR A 85 3.62 6.80 1.81
N PHE A 86 3.34 6.14 2.94
CA PHE A 86 2.22 5.23 3.05
C PHE A 86 0.97 5.99 3.49
N LEU A 87 0.15 6.39 2.51
CA LEU A 87 -1.00 7.27 2.69
C LEU A 87 -2.32 6.54 2.36
N PRO A 88 -2.71 5.51 3.14
CA PRO A 88 -3.93 4.75 2.88
C PRO A 88 -5.21 5.58 3.01
N GLU A 89 -5.15 6.75 3.66
CA GLU A 89 -6.27 7.68 3.81
C GLU A 89 -6.65 8.35 2.49
N ALA A 90 -5.70 8.46 1.54
CA ALA A 90 -5.95 9.00 0.21
C ALA A 90 -6.48 7.93 -0.76
N ALA A 91 -6.47 6.65 -0.36
CA ALA A 91 -6.97 5.56 -1.17
C ALA A 91 -8.51 5.51 -1.15
N LYS A 92 -9.09 5.14 -2.28
CA LYS A 92 -10.52 4.84 -2.39
C LYS A 92 -10.86 3.60 -1.60
N GLU A 93 -10.08 2.53 -1.80
CA GLU A 93 -10.25 1.26 -1.11
C GLU A 93 -8.90 0.73 -0.66
N VAL A 94 -8.92 0.16 0.55
CA VAL A 94 -7.76 -0.47 1.19
C VAL A 94 -8.09 -1.94 1.42
N TYR A 95 -7.23 -2.81 0.89
CA TYR A 95 -7.38 -4.24 1.01
C TYR A 95 -6.23 -4.83 1.81
N LEU A 96 -6.56 -5.77 2.68
CA LEU A 96 -5.58 -6.56 3.43
C LEU A 96 -5.58 -7.99 2.89
N ASN A 97 -4.44 -8.43 2.35
CA ASN A 97 -4.21 -9.78 1.82
C ASN A 97 -3.24 -10.56 2.68
#